data_AF-A0A7S2I6X2-F1
#
_entry.id   AF-A0A7S2I6X2-F1
#
_cell.length_a   1.000
_cell.length_b   1.000
_cell.length_c   1.000
_cell.angle_alpha   90.00
_cell.angle_beta   90.00
_cell.angle_gamma   90.00
#
_symmetry.space_group_name_H-M   'P 1'
#
loop_
_entity.id
_entity.type
_entity.pdbx_description
1 polymer ?
#
loop_
_entity_poly.entity_id
_entity_poly.type
_entity_poly.pdbx_seq_one_letter_code
_entity_poly.pdbx_strand_id
1 'polypeptide(L)'
;MDIKATSYGEWPTSNASDFGELTHIPGGKGANEAIAIARLDVPTAMVGRVGDDEHGAYLRDVFIQNGVDCSAVRGGGQQRSKDAEQVYTGTAVQIVSSNTAASRAVQFTVTCPGANWLVDEV
;
A
#
# COMPACT_ATOMS: atom_id res chain seq x y z
N MET A 1 1.20 -5.88 -1.31
CA MET A 1 0.90 -6.59 -2.56
C MET A 1 -0.23 -7.52 -2.23
N ASP A 2 -1.35 -7.44 -2.93
CA ASP A 2 -2.45 -8.38 -2.73
C ASP A 2 -2.36 -9.44 -3.84
N ILE A 3 -2.44 -10.71 -3.47
CA ILE A 3 -2.45 -11.83 -4.42
C ILE A 3 -3.88 -12.29 -4.52
N LYS A 4 -4.43 -12.26 -5.75
CA LYS A 4 -5.72 -12.84 -6.05
C LYS A 4 -5.51 -14.20 -6.69
N ALA A 5 -5.98 -15.24 -6.03
CA ALA A 5 -6.07 -16.58 -6.59
C ALA A 5 -7.52 -16.84 -7.05
N THR A 6 -7.68 -17.23 -8.32
CA THR A 6 -8.98 -17.61 -8.89
C THR A 6 -8.93 -19.09 -9.25
N SER A 7 -9.69 -19.92 -8.54
CA SER A 7 -9.84 -21.36 -8.81
C SER A 7 -10.84 -21.60 -9.94
N TYR A 8 -10.57 -22.55 -10.83
CA TYR A 8 -11.52 -22.93 -11.88
C TYR A 8 -12.28 -24.23 -11.59
N GLY A 9 -11.86 -24.98 -10.58
CA GLY A 9 -12.54 -26.18 -10.09
C GLY A 9 -13.64 -25.88 -9.07
N GLU A 10 -14.00 -26.91 -8.32
CA GLU A 10 -14.99 -26.80 -7.24
C GLU A 10 -14.38 -26.18 -5.97
N TRP A 11 -15.25 -25.80 -5.03
CA TRP A 11 -14.81 -25.25 -3.75
C TRP A 11 -13.82 -26.21 -3.05
N PRO A 12 -12.66 -25.73 -2.57
CA PRO A 12 -11.62 -26.60 -2.08
C PRO A 12 -12.08 -27.37 -0.84
N THR A 13 -11.76 -28.66 -0.83
CA THR A 13 -11.84 -29.52 0.36
C THR A 13 -10.49 -29.51 1.09
N SER A 14 -10.44 -30.08 2.30
CA SER A 14 -9.19 -30.13 3.08
C SER A 14 -8.08 -30.84 2.30
N ASN A 15 -6.89 -30.25 2.26
CA ASN A 15 -5.70 -30.74 1.55
C ASN A 15 -5.86 -30.90 0.03
N ALA A 16 -6.82 -30.21 -0.59
CA ALA A 16 -6.96 -30.18 -2.04
C ALA A 16 -6.02 -29.12 -2.67
N SER A 17 -5.52 -29.44 -3.86
CA SER A 17 -4.89 -28.48 -4.77
C SER A 17 -5.79 -28.32 -5.99
N ASP A 18 -5.85 -27.12 -6.53
CA ASP A 18 -6.63 -26.83 -7.75
C ASP A 18 -5.80 -25.99 -8.73
N PHE A 19 -6.23 -25.98 -9.98
CA PHE A 19 -5.66 -25.16 -11.04
C PHE A 19 -6.45 -23.85 -11.17
N GLY A 20 -5.74 -22.78 -11.52
CA GLY A 20 -6.34 -21.46 -11.57
C GLY A 20 -5.37 -20.37 -12.02
N GLU A 21 -5.78 -19.13 -11.80
CA GLU A 21 -5.02 -17.94 -12.12
C GLU A 21 -4.53 -17.26 -10.84
N LEU A 22 -3.27 -16.82 -10.86
CA LEU A 22 -2.68 -15.96 -9.85
C LEU A 22 -2.44 -14.57 -10.46
N THR A 23 -3.03 -13.55 -9.87
CA THR A 23 -2.82 -12.17 -10.28
C THR A 23 -2.27 -11.36 -9.12
N HIS A 24 -1.26 -10.54 -9.39
CA HIS A 24 -0.69 -9.59 -8.45
C HIS A 24 -1.38 -8.24 -8.63
N ILE A 25 -2.03 -7.72 -7.58
CA ILE A 25 -2.80 -6.47 -7.62
C ILE A 25 -2.26 -5.51 -6.55
N PRO A 26 -1.90 -4.26 -6.91
CA PRO A 26 -1.35 -3.30 -5.95
C PRO A 26 -2.28 -3.22 -4.74
N GLY A 27 -1.69 -3.45 -3.56
CA GLY A 27 -2.43 -3.65 -2.32
C GLY A 27 -2.04 -2.64 -1.25
N GLY A 28 -2.84 -2.57 -0.20
CA GLY A 28 -2.66 -1.65 0.91
C GLY A 28 -3.69 -0.52 0.91
N LYS A 29 -4.42 -0.36 2.03
CA LYS A 29 -5.52 0.60 2.16
C LYS A 29 -5.09 2.02 1.81
N GLY A 30 -4.00 2.51 2.39
CA GLY A 30 -3.47 3.85 2.09
C GLY A 30 -3.07 4.05 0.62
N ALA A 31 -2.58 3.00 -0.05
CA ALA A 31 -2.27 3.07 -1.48
C ALA A 31 -3.54 3.16 -2.33
N ASN A 32 -4.54 2.30 -2.06
CA ASN A 32 -5.82 2.30 -2.75
C ASN A 32 -6.56 3.63 -2.59
N GLU A 33 -6.51 4.18 -1.39
CA GLU A 33 -7.11 5.48 -1.07
C GLU A 33 -6.40 6.63 -1.80
N ALA A 34 -5.06 6.71 -1.74
CA ALA A 34 -4.30 7.73 -2.46
C ALA A 34 -4.63 7.73 -3.96
N ILE A 35 -4.71 6.55 -4.57
CA ILE A 35 -5.09 6.39 -5.97
C ILE A 35 -6.54 6.86 -6.20
N ALA A 36 -7.48 6.49 -5.34
CA ALA A 36 -8.88 6.90 -5.49
C ALA A 36 -9.04 8.42 -5.40
N ILE A 37 -8.32 9.08 -4.50
CA ILE A 37 -8.35 10.54 -4.32
C ILE A 37 -7.73 11.26 -5.52
N ALA A 38 -6.58 10.77 -6.00
CA ALA A 38 -5.93 11.34 -7.17
C ALA A 38 -6.80 11.23 -8.44
N ARG A 39 -7.56 10.13 -8.58
CA ARG A 39 -8.55 9.95 -9.66
C ARG A 39 -9.75 10.90 -9.58
N LEU A 40 -9.95 11.58 -8.46
CA LEU A 40 -10.94 12.65 -8.30
C LEU A 40 -10.35 14.04 -8.57
N ASP A 41 -9.17 14.11 -9.22
CA ASP A 41 -8.40 15.33 -9.52
C ASP A 41 -7.98 16.13 -8.28
N VAL A 42 -7.92 15.47 -7.11
CA VAL A 42 -7.44 16.06 -5.86
C VAL A 42 -5.93 15.88 -5.78
N PRO A 43 -5.15 16.95 -5.53
CA PRO A 43 -3.70 16.83 -5.32
C PRO A 43 -3.39 15.86 -4.18
N THR A 44 -2.68 14.79 -4.51
CA THR A 44 -2.44 13.68 -3.58
C THR A 44 -0.97 13.31 -3.57
N ALA A 45 -0.42 13.13 -2.37
CA ALA A 45 0.93 12.65 -2.17
C ALA A 45 0.93 11.43 -1.23
N MET A 46 1.85 10.50 -1.44
CA MET A 46 2.06 9.33 -0.60
C MET A 46 3.40 9.44 0.13
N VAL A 47 3.37 9.25 1.44
CA VAL A 47 4.56 9.14 2.29
C VAL A 47 4.60 7.73 2.87
N GLY A 48 5.72 7.03 2.67
CA GLY A 48 5.82 5.66 3.18
C GLY A 48 7.08 4.93 2.73
N ARG A 49 7.09 3.62 2.93
CA ARG A 49 8.18 2.74 2.49
C ARG A 49 7.60 1.55 1.74
N VAL A 50 8.27 1.15 0.67
CA VAL A 50 8.00 -0.07 -0.09
C VAL A 50 9.23 -0.98 -0.09
N GLY A 51 9.05 -2.22 -0.51
CA GLY A 51 10.13 -3.18 -0.71
C GLY A 51 11.19 -2.66 -1.70
N ASP A 52 12.38 -3.25 -1.66
CA ASP A 52 13.44 -3.04 -2.66
C ASP A 52 13.39 -4.10 -3.77
N ASP A 53 12.19 -4.60 -4.05
CA ASP A 53 11.91 -5.65 -5.01
C ASP A 53 11.04 -5.13 -6.17
N GLU A 54 10.77 -5.99 -7.13
CA GLU A 54 9.92 -5.69 -8.29
C GLU A 54 8.51 -5.24 -7.87
N HIS A 55 7.97 -5.75 -6.76
CA HIS A 55 6.67 -5.33 -6.24
C HIS A 55 6.71 -3.89 -5.71
N GLY A 56 7.79 -3.50 -5.03
CA GLY A 56 8.00 -2.13 -4.58
C GLY A 56 8.18 -1.15 -5.73
N ALA A 57 8.86 -1.55 -6.80
CA ALA A 57 8.96 -0.77 -8.04
C ALA A 57 7.58 -0.64 -8.72
N TYR A 58 6.89 -1.76 -8.89
CA TYR A 58 5.55 -1.81 -9.48
C TYR A 58 4.55 -0.89 -8.75
N LEU A 59 4.54 -0.90 -7.42
CA LEU A 59 3.63 -0.03 -6.65
C LEU A 59 3.92 1.47 -6.85
N ARG A 60 5.18 1.86 -7.04
CA ARG A 60 5.53 3.25 -7.37
C ARG A 60 5.06 3.64 -8.76
N ASP A 61 5.22 2.77 -9.74
CA ASP A 61 4.74 3.03 -11.10
C ASP A 61 3.22 3.20 -11.11
N VAL A 62 2.50 2.39 -10.32
CA VAL A 62 1.05 2.56 -10.13
C VAL A 62 0.72 3.94 -9.54
N PHE A 63 1.47 4.44 -8.55
CA PHE A 63 1.25 5.80 -8.02
C PHE A 63 1.43 6.87 -9.10
N ILE A 64 2.54 6.82 -9.84
CA ILE A 64 2.87 7.78 -10.89
C ILE A 64 1.78 7.79 -11.98
N GLN A 65 1.36 6.60 -12.43
CA GLN A 65 0.32 6.44 -13.46
C GLN A 65 -1.05 6.99 -13.03
N ASN A 66 -1.33 7.04 -11.72
CA ASN A 66 -2.59 7.56 -11.18
C ASN A 66 -2.47 9.00 -10.65
N GLY A 67 -1.36 9.70 -10.89
CA GLY A 67 -1.19 11.10 -10.50
C GLY A 67 -0.91 11.33 -9.01
N VAL A 68 -0.45 10.30 -8.29
CA VAL A 68 -0.04 10.41 -6.88
C VAL A 68 1.44 10.81 -6.84
N ASP A 69 1.76 11.91 -6.14
CA ASP A 69 3.16 12.27 -5.84
C ASP A 69 3.76 11.24 -4.86
N CYS A 70 4.71 10.44 -5.33
CA CYS A 70 5.39 9.43 -4.52
C CYS A 70 6.86 9.78 -4.22
N SER A 71 7.26 11.05 -4.35
CA SER A 71 8.63 11.52 -4.08
C SER A 71 9.10 11.22 -2.65
N ALA A 72 8.17 11.11 -1.70
CA ALA A 72 8.42 10.77 -0.31
C ALA A 72 8.35 9.24 0.01
N VAL A 73 8.18 8.37 -1.01
CA VAL A 73 8.12 6.91 -0.83
C VAL A 73 9.50 6.25 -0.96
N ARG A 74 10.05 5.76 0.16
CA ARG A 74 11.40 5.17 0.22
C ARG A 74 11.43 3.67 -0.08
N GLY A 75 12.54 3.18 -0.61
CA GLY A 75 12.76 1.75 -0.92
C GLY A 75 13.40 0.99 0.23
N GLY A 76 13.44 -0.34 0.12
CA GLY A 76 14.00 -1.22 1.16
C GLY A 76 15.51 -1.02 1.41
N GLY A 77 16.30 -0.56 0.43
CA GLY A 77 17.75 -0.36 0.56
C GLY A 77 18.21 0.98 1.16
N GLN A 78 17.31 1.94 1.41
CA GLN A 78 17.70 3.23 2.01
C GLN A 78 17.91 3.07 3.53
N GLN A 79 19.11 3.48 4.00
CA GLN A 79 19.69 3.29 5.33
C GLN A 79 18.64 3.09 6.45
N ARG A 80 18.58 1.88 7.02
CA ARG A 80 17.95 1.68 8.32
C ARG A 80 18.75 2.50 9.34
N SER A 81 18.08 3.28 10.18
CA SER A 81 18.75 3.75 11.41
C SER A 81 19.19 2.50 12.16
N LYS A 82 20.47 2.44 12.57
CA LYS A 82 21.02 1.27 13.28
C LYS A 82 20.31 0.98 14.61
N ASP A 83 19.53 1.94 15.09
CA ASP A 83 18.73 1.86 16.32
C ASP A 83 17.28 1.40 16.08
N ALA A 84 16.87 1.12 14.83
CA ALA A 84 15.54 0.59 14.54
C ALA A 84 15.50 -0.92 14.76
N GLU A 85 15.25 -1.32 16.01
CA GLU A 85 14.64 -2.61 16.37
C GLU A 85 13.51 -2.92 15.38
N GLN A 86 13.40 -4.16 14.90
CA GLN A 86 12.49 -4.57 13.81
C GLN A 86 11.10 -3.90 13.91
N VAL A 87 10.79 -2.97 12.99
CA VAL A 87 9.54 -2.20 13.06
C VAL A 87 8.47 -2.77 12.12
N TYR A 88 7.33 -3.03 12.74
CA TYR A 88 6.08 -3.67 12.29
C TYR A 88 5.20 -2.80 11.36
N THR A 89 4.20 -3.41 10.73
CA THR A 89 3.22 -2.79 9.80
C THR A 89 2.25 -1.83 10.53
N GLY A 90 1.86 -0.71 9.90
CA GLY A 90 1.10 0.38 10.51
C GLY A 90 -0.40 0.51 10.19
N THR A 91 -1.11 1.29 11.01
CA THR A 91 -2.48 1.82 10.89
C THR A 91 -2.53 3.07 10.03
N ALA A 92 -3.31 3.06 8.95
CA ALA A 92 -3.59 4.27 8.17
C ALA A 92 -4.69 5.13 8.85
N VAL A 93 -4.38 6.40 9.11
CA VAL A 93 -5.29 7.46 9.55
C VAL A 93 -5.50 8.41 8.39
N GLN A 94 -6.74 8.60 7.96
CA GLN A 94 -7.08 9.54 6.89
C GLN A 94 -7.62 10.83 7.48
N ILE A 95 -7.07 11.97 7.05
CA ILE A 95 -7.54 13.30 7.42
C ILE A 95 -7.92 14.03 6.12
N VAL A 96 -9.20 14.32 5.97
CA VAL A 96 -9.73 15.14 4.86
C VAL A 96 -9.92 16.56 5.39
N SER A 97 -9.20 17.51 4.81
CA SER A 97 -9.41 18.94 5.08
C SER A 97 -10.02 19.61 3.85
N SER A 98 -11.17 20.24 4.05
CA SER A 98 -11.71 21.20 3.08
C SER A 98 -11.30 22.61 3.53
N ASN A 99 -10.46 23.27 2.74
CA ASN A 99 -10.23 24.70 2.93
C ASN A 99 -11.38 25.44 2.23
N THR A 100 -12.27 26.08 2.99
CA THR A 100 -13.37 26.86 2.41
C THR A 100 -12.90 28.17 1.76
N ALA A 101 -11.66 28.62 2.03
CA ALA A 101 -11.09 29.86 1.47
C ALA A 101 -10.28 29.65 0.18
N ALA A 102 -9.87 28.42 -0.12
CA ALA A 102 -9.20 28.04 -1.36
C ALA A 102 -9.85 26.74 -1.82
N SER A 103 -10.53 26.74 -2.97
CA SER A 103 -11.37 25.65 -3.51
C SER A 103 -10.66 24.31 -3.78
N ARG A 104 -9.79 23.83 -2.88
CA ARG A 104 -9.02 22.60 -2.97
C ARG A 104 -9.19 21.82 -1.68
N ALA A 105 -9.83 20.66 -1.80
CA ALA A 105 -9.72 19.62 -0.78
C ALA A 105 -8.26 19.14 -0.73
N VAL A 106 -7.76 18.88 0.47
CA VAL A 106 -6.47 18.22 0.66
C VAL A 106 -6.69 17.04 1.59
N GLN A 107 -6.27 15.85 1.16
CA GLN A 107 -6.36 14.64 1.96
C GLN A 107 -4.95 14.15 2.30
N PHE A 108 -4.72 13.87 3.57
CA PHE A 108 -3.49 13.31 4.08
C PHE A 108 -3.78 11.94 4.70
N THR A 109 -3.04 10.93 4.28
CA THR A 109 -3.06 9.61 4.92
C THR A 109 -1.79 9.43 5.74
N VAL A 110 -1.94 9.35 7.07
CA VAL A 110 -0.85 9.10 8.01
C VAL A 110 -0.87 7.63 8.37
N THR A 111 0.14 6.87 7.95
CA THR A 111 0.28 5.48 8.40
C THR A 111 1.15 5.41 9.65
N CYS A 112 0.53 5.19 10.82
CA CYS A 112 1.18 5.03 12.13
C CYS A 112 1.60 3.56 12.34
N PRO A 113 2.85 3.21 12.68
CA PRO A 113 3.26 1.80 12.91
C PRO A 113 2.42 1.07 13.98
N GLY A 114 2.17 -0.25 13.83
CA GLY A 114 1.70 -1.14 14.92
C GLY A 114 0.33 -1.85 14.82
N ALA A 115 -0.01 -2.54 13.73
CA ALA A 115 -1.25 -3.34 13.62
C ALA A 115 -1.07 -4.86 13.49
N ASN A 116 0.09 -5.35 12.99
CA ASN A 116 0.39 -6.78 12.99
C ASN A 116 1.64 -7.00 13.83
N TRP A 117 1.49 -7.74 14.93
CA TRP A 117 2.57 -8.21 15.78
C TRP A 117 3.54 -9.11 14.98
N LEU A 118 4.74 -9.30 15.53
CA LEU A 118 5.74 -10.25 15.02
C LEU A 118 5.05 -11.60 14.72
N VAL A 119 5.12 -12.09 13.49
CA VAL A 119 4.84 -13.52 13.25
C VAL A 119 6.13 -14.22 13.65
N ASP A 120 6.22 -14.59 14.92
CA ASP A 120 7.27 -15.47 15.43
C ASP A 120 7.26 -16.78 14.64
N GLU A 121 8.46 -17.33 14.45
CA GLU A 121 8.73 -18.59 13.76
C GLU A 121 7.74 -19.70 14.16
N VAL A 122 7.14 -20.35 13.16
CA VAL A 122 6.52 -21.67 13.29
C VAL A 122 7.15 -22.60 12.27
#